data_AF-A0A956TXR9-F1
#
_entry.id   AF-A0A956TXR9-F1
#
_cell.length_a   1.000
_cell.length_b   1.000
_cell.length_c   1.000
_cell.angle_alpha   90.00
_cell.angle_beta   90.00
_cell.angle_gamma   90.00
#
_symmetry.space_group_name_H-M   'P 1'
#
loop_
_entity.id
_entity.type
_entity.pdbx_description
1 polymer ?
#
loop_
_entity_poly.entity_id
_entity_poly.type
_entity_poly.pdbx_seq_one_letter_code
_entity_poly.pdbx_strand_id
1 'polypeptide(L)' 'IEVNSSPGLEGIETATGKDVAGAIIDYIEKDSLKGPNKVKGRG' A
#
# COMPACT_ATOMS: atom_id res chain seq x y z
N ILE A 1 1.04 -15.04 19.00
CA ILE A 1 1.82 -14.23 18.06
C ILE A 1 1.03 -12.95 17.86
N GLU A 2 1.56 -11.84 18.35
CA GLU A 2 0.88 -10.55 18.32
C GLU A 2 1.07 -9.93 16.93
N VAL A 3 -0.05 -9.64 16.25
CA VAL A 3 -0.04 -9.12 14.89
C VAL A 3 -0.39 -7.65 14.96
N ASN A 4 0.60 -6.79 14.80
CA ASN A 4 0.38 -5.35 14.75
C ASN A 4 -0.26 -4.99 13.42
N SER A 5 -1.48 -4.46 13.46
CA SER A 5 -2.25 -4.05 12.28
C SER A 5 -1.68 -2.82 11.58
N SER A 6 -0.80 -2.08 12.26
CA SER A 6 -0.19 -0.84 11.78
C SER A 6 1.30 -0.78 12.17
N PRO A 7 2.17 -1.60 11.56
CA PRO A 7 3.61 -1.39 11.71
C PRO A 7 3.97 -0.03 11.10
N GLY A 8 4.74 0.78 11.83
CA GLY A 8 5.32 1.99 11.25
C GLY A 8 6.26 1.65 10.09
N LEU A 9 6.25 2.45 9.02
CA LEU A 9 7.11 2.24 7.85
C LEU A 9 8.58 2.59 8.14
N GLU A 10 8.84 3.43 9.13
CA GLU A 10 10.19 3.93 9.48
C GLU A 10 11.23 2.81 9.68
N GLY A 11 10.85 1.72 10.37
CA GLY A 11 11.77 0.62 10.66
C GLY A 11 12.17 -0.18 9.41
N ILE A 12 11.23 -0.44 8.51
CA ILE A 12 11.51 -1.17 7.27
C ILE A 12 12.23 -0.29 6.26
N GLU A 13 11.91 1.00 6.19
CA GLU A 13 12.60 1.96 5.32
C GLU A 13 14.05 2.14 5.76
N THR A 14 14.30 2.27 7.07
CA THR A 14 15.66 2.35 7.63
C THR A 14 16.46 1.06 7.41
N ALA A 15 15.82 -0.11 7.61
CA ALA A 15 16.51 -1.39 7.49
C ALA A 15 16.79 -1.80 6.03
N THR A 16 15.96 -1.37 5.08
CA THR A 16 16.07 -1.79 3.67
C THR A 16 16.57 -0.70 2.75
N GLY A 17 16.59 0.56 3.19
CA GLY A 17 16.91 1.73 2.37
C GLY A 17 15.91 1.99 1.24
N LYS A 18 14.74 1.35 1.28
CA LYS A 18 13.68 1.50 0.27
C LYS A 18 12.64 2.49 0.78
N ASP A 19 12.20 3.38 -0.10
CA ASP A 19 11.06 4.27 0.14
C ASP A 19 9.74 3.51 -0.08
N VAL A 20 9.19 2.98 1.01
CA VAL A 20 7.98 2.17 1.00
C VAL A 20 6.75 3.08 0.93
N ALA A 21 6.78 4.22 1.61
CA ALA A 21 5.71 5.22 1.56
C ALA A 21 5.53 5.76 0.13
N GLY A 22 6.62 6.13 -0.54
CA GLY A 22 6.61 6.57 -1.94
C GLY A 22 6.07 5.49 -2.88
N ALA A 23 6.49 4.24 -2.70
CA ALA A 23 5.98 3.11 -3.50
C ALA A 23 4.46 2.88 -3.31
N ILE A 24 3.92 3.11 -2.11
CA ILE A 24 2.48 3.04 -1.83
C ILE A 24 1.74 4.17 -2.55
N ILE A 25 2.26 5.41 -2.48
CA ILE A 25 1.65 6.54 -3.20
C ILE A 25 1.67 6.30 -4.70
N ASP A 26 2.82 5.92 -5.27
CA ASP A 26 2.96 5.58 -6.68
C ASP A 26 1.95 4.51 -7.13
N TYR A 27 1.73 3.50 -6.28
CA TYR A 27 0.78 2.43 -6.55
C TYR A 27 -0.66 2.97 -6.57
N ILE A 28 -1.03 3.78 -5.57
CA ILE A 28 -2.36 4.39 -5.48
C ILE A 28 -2.62 5.36 -6.64
N GLU A 29 -1.63 6.16 -7.04
CA GLU A 29 -1.73 7.06 -8.19
C GLU A 29 -1.95 6.26 -9.47
N LYS A 30 -1.14 5.22 -9.71
CA LYS A 30 -1.27 4.35 -10.88
C LYS A 30 -2.59 3.58 -10.90
N ASP A 31 -3.13 3.18 -9.75
CA ASP A 31 -4.41 2.49 -9.66
C ASP A 31 -5.60 3.44 -9.83
N SER A 32 -5.53 4.64 -9.23
CA SER A 32 -6.56 5.68 -9.36
C SER A 32 -6.75 6.12 -10.81
N LEU A 33 -5.70 6.09 -11.63
CA LEU A 33 -5.75 6.36 -13.06
C LEU A 33 -6.47 5.27 -13.88
N LYS A 34 -6.66 4.07 -13.35
CA LYS A 34 -7.32 2.96 -14.07
C LYS A 34 -8.85 3.06 -14.07
N GLY A 35 -9.41 4.10 -13.47
CA GLY A 35 -10.85 4.28 -13.32
C GLY A 35 -11.44 3.38 -12.23
N PRO A 36 -12.72 3.55 -11.89
CA PRO A 36 -13.32 2.83 -10.77
C PRO A 36 -13.26 1.32 -11.00
N ASN A 37 -12.64 0.62 -10.06
CA ASN A 37 -12.72 -0.84 -9.97
C ASN A 37 -14.19 -1.23 -9.89
N LYS A 38 -14.75 -1.80 -10.99
CA LYS A 38 -16.12 -2.31 -11.01
C LYS A 38 -16.21 -3.39 -9.93
N VAL A 39 -16.92 -3.06 -8.85
CA VAL A 39 -17.32 -4.05 -7.85
C VAL A 39 -18.06 -5.17 -8.57
N LYS A 40 -17.42 -6.33 -8.69
CA LYS A 40 -18.07 -7.52 -9.23
C LYS A 40 -18.98 -8.06 -8.13
N GLY A 41 -20.09 -7.35 -7.91
CA GLY A 41 -21.19 -7.81 -7.07
C GLY A 41 -21.63 -9.16 -7.60
N ARG A 42 -21.36 -10.22 -6.84
CA ARG A 42 -22.00 -11.52 -7.04
C ARG A 42 -23.40 -11.37 -6.49
N GLY A 43 -24.37 -11.30 -7.40
CA GLY A 43 -25.75 -11.71 -7.08
C GLY A 43 -25.81 -13.22 -6.85
#